data_AF-A0A956CXX1-F1
#
_entry.id   AF-A0A956CXX1-F1
#
_cell.length_a   1.000
_cell.length_b   1.000
_cell.length_c   1.000
_cell.angle_alpha   90.00
_cell.angle_beta   90.00
_cell.angle_gamma   90.00
#
_symmetry.space_group_name_H-M   'P 1'
#
loop_
_entity.id
_entity.type
_entity.pdbx_description
1 polymer ?
#
loop_
_entity_poly.entity_id
_entity_poly.type
_entity_poly.pdbx_seq_one_letter_code
_entity_poly.pdbx_strand_id
1 'polypeptide(L)' 'MSRSLKKGPFIDDHLLKKVEDAVQSGDRRVIKTWSRRSTIFPEMVGMTFNVHNGHKFVTVFVSENMVGH' A
#
# COMPACT_ATOMS: atom_id res chain seq x y z
N MET A 1 5.17 -5.93 -12.51
CA MET A 1 4.19 -6.87 -13.09
C MET A 1 2.83 -6.20 -13.01
N SER A 2 2.40 -5.52 -14.07
CA SER A 2 1.11 -4.83 -14.11
C SER A 2 -0.01 -5.84 -14.28
N ARG A 3 -1.08 -5.72 -13.47
CA ARG A 3 -2.31 -6.50 -13.68
C ARG A 3 -3.00 -6.02 -14.95
N SER A 4 -3.76 -6.91 -15.59
CA SER A 4 -4.56 -6.55 -16.77
C SER A 4 -5.60 -5.48 -16.40
N LEU A 5 -5.71 -4.43 -17.21
CA LEU A 5 -6.65 -3.32 -17.04
C LEU A 5 -8.11 -3.78 -16.86
N LYS A 6 -8.52 -4.86 -17.53
CA LYS A 6 -9.88 -5.42 -17.41
C LYS A 6 -10.23 -5.92 -16.01
N LYS A 7 -9.22 -6.25 -15.17
CA LYS A 7 -9.41 -6.82 -13.83
C LYS A 7 -9.48 -5.75 -12.72
N GLY A 8 -9.26 -4.48 -13.04
CA GLY A 8 -9.25 -3.39 -12.07
C GLY A 8 -8.05 -3.39 -11.12
N PRO A 9 -7.93 -2.33 -10.29
CA PRO A 9 -6.95 -2.25 -9.23
C PRO A 9 -7.20 -3.35 -8.20
N PHE A 10 -6.13 -3.81 -7.56
CA PHE A 10 -6.21 -4.89 -6.59
C PHE A 10 -5.56 -4.46 -5.29
N ILE A 11 -6.16 -4.84 -4.17
CA ILE A 11 -5.53 -4.75 -2.85
C ILE A 11 -5.72 -6.08 -2.14
N ASP A 12 -4.68 -6.52 -1.43
CA ASP A 12 -4.81 -7.66 -0.53
C ASP A 12 -5.62 -7.26 0.72
N ASP A 13 -6.58 -8.10 1.11
CA ASP A 13 -7.51 -7.80 2.22
C ASP A 13 -6.81 -7.47 3.54
N HIS A 14 -5.68 -8.13 3.82
CA HIS A 14 -4.87 -7.87 5.02
C HIS A 14 -4.14 -6.52 4.98
N LEU A 15 -3.86 -5.99 3.79
CA LEU A 15 -3.29 -4.66 3.62
C LEU A 15 -4.39 -3.61 3.72
N LEU A 16 -5.54 -3.85 3.10
CA LEU A 16 -6.71 -2.98 3.17
C LEU A 16 -7.12 -2.73 4.62
N LYS A 17 -7.29 -3.79 5.41
CA LYS A 17 -7.67 -3.67 6.82
C LYS A 17 -6.69 -2.81 7.63
N LYS A 18 -5.38 -2.95 7.41
CA LYS A 18 -4.37 -2.14 8.11
C LYS A 18 -4.43 -0.67 7.71
N VAL A 19 -4.74 -0.40 6.45
CA VAL A 19 -4.91 0.97 5.94
C VAL A 19 -6.17 1.58 6.55
N GLU A 20 -7.30 0.88 6.53
CA GLU A 20 -8.55 1.33 7.16
C GLU A 20 -8.35 1.63 8.65
N ASP A 21 -7.71 0.72 9.40
CA ASP A 21 -7.41 0.92 10.81
C ASP A 21 -6.52 2.17 11.04
N ALA A 22 -5.53 2.40 10.15
CA ALA A 22 -4.63 3.55 10.22
C ALA A 22 -5.36 4.87 9.88
N VAL A 23 -6.27 4.85 8.90
CA VAL A 23 -7.11 6.01 8.55
C VAL A 23 -8.04 6.35 9.72
N GLN A 24 -8.71 5.36 10.30
CA GLN A 24 -9.65 5.56 11.41
C GLN A 24 -8.97 6.09 12.68
N SER A 25 -7.78 5.58 12.98
CA SER A 25 -7.01 6.03 14.14
C SER A 25 -6.27 7.36 13.92
N GLY A 26 -6.14 7.81 12.67
CA GLY A 26 -5.30 8.95 12.30
C GLY A 26 -3.80 8.70 12.53
N ASP A 27 -3.42 7.46 12.84
CA ASP A 27 -2.06 7.10 13.20
C ASP A 27 -1.20 6.90 11.95
N ARG A 28 -0.12 7.71 11.84
CA ARG A 28 0.87 7.61 10.76
C ARG A 28 1.90 6.51 10.98
N ARG A 29 1.50 5.39 11.60
CA ARG A 29 2.40 4.28 11.91
C ARG A 29 2.88 3.63 10.63
N VAL A 30 4.12 3.15 10.64
CA VAL A 30 4.73 2.48 9.49
C VAL A 30 4.08 1.11 9.26
N ILE A 31 3.41 0.93 8.12
CA ILE A 31 2.70 -0.31 7.79
C ILE A 31 3.68 -1.29 7.13
N LYS A 32 3.91 -2.45 7.75
CA LYS A 32 4.68 -3.54 7.14
C LYS A 32 3.82 -4.38 6.21
N THR A 33 4.28 -4.57 4.98
CA THR A 33 3.59 -5.35 3.95
C THR A 33 4.55 -6.25 3.15
N TRP A 34 4.07 -7.45 2.83
CA TRP A 34 4.69 -8.36 1.86
C TRP A 34 3.98 -8.30 0.50
N SER A 35 2.78 -7.70 0.46
CA SER A 35 2.02 -7.52 -0.74
C SER A 35 2.67 -6.43 -1.60
N ARG A 36 3.48 -6.85 -2.57
CA ARG A 36 3.98 -6.01 -3.68
C ARG A 36 3.03 -5.93 -4.87
N ARG A 37 1.92 -6.67 -4.82
CA ARG A 37 0.94 -6.80 -5.90
C ARG A 37 -0.26 -5.86 -5.75
N SER A 38 -0.37 -5.20 -4.59
CA SER A 38 -1.44 -4.27 -4.29
C SER A 38 -1.16 -2.92 -4.96
N THR A 39 -2.19 -2.36 -5.56
CA THR A 39 -2.20 -1.03 -6.13
C THR A 39 -2.28 0.01 -5.02
N ILE A 40 -1.63 1.15 -5.22
CA ILE A 40 -1.73 2.28 -4.31
C ILE A 40 -3.07 2.99 -4.49
N PHE A 41 -3.88 3.04 -3.42
CA PHE A 41 -5.16 3.75 -3.38
C PHE A 41 -4.98 5.18 -2.84
N PRO A 42 -5.88 6.13 -3.18
CA PRO A 42 -5.81 7.51 -2.67
C PRO A 42 -5.76 7.62 -1.15
N GLU A 43 -6.41 6.72 -0.43
CA GLU A 43 -6.43 6.67 1.04
C GLU A 43 -5.06 6.37 1.66
N MET A 44 -4.12 5.83 0.88
CA MET A 44 -2.76 5.51 1.33
C MET A 44 -1.79 6.70 1.23
N VAL A 45 -2.22 7.81 0.63
CA VAL A 45 -1.37 8.99 0.44
C VAL A 45 -0.98 9.58 1.80
N GLY A 46 0.31 9.86 1.97
CA GLY A 46 0.86 10.35 3.24
C GLY A 46 1.18 9.26 4.27
N MET A 47 0.97 7.98 3.93
CA MET A 47 1.40 6.85 4.75
C MET A 47 2.80 6.37 4.37
N THR A 48 3.47 5.72 5.34
CA THR A 48 4.78 5.10 5.14
C THR A 48 4.64 3.59 5.19
N PHE A 49 5.10 2.91 4.15
CA PHE A 49 5.06 1.46 4.03
C PHE A 49 6.46 0.86 4.08
N ASN A 50 6.62 -0.21 4.83
CA ASN A 50 7.77 -1.09 4.75
C ASN A 50 7.40 -2.26 3.84
N VAL A 51 7.87 -2.23 2.60
CA VAL A 51 7.56 -3.21 1.55
C VAL A 51 8.68 -4.23 1.45
N HIS A 52 8.36 -5.52 1.58
CA HIS A 52 9.35 -6.59 1.47
C HIS A 52 9.80 -6.81 0.01
N ASN A 53 11.09 -6.66 -0.29
CA ASN A 53 11.62 -6.84 -1.64
C ASN A 53 12.09 -8.28 -1.96
N GLY A 54 12.06 -9.20 -0.98
CA GLY A 54 12.59 -10.57 -1.10
C GLY A 54 13.80 -10.83 -0.21
N HIS A 55 14.45 -9.77 0.28
CA HIS A 55 15.60 -9.84 1.19
C HIS A 55 15.42 -8.92 2.40
N LYS A 56 14.98 -7.68 2.18
CA LYS A 56 14.77 -6.66 3.21
C LYS A 56 13.47 -5.89 3.00
N PHE A 57 13.04 -5.23 4.07
CA PHE A 57 11.98 -4.23 3.98
C PHE A 57 12.57 -2.91 3.49
N VAL A 58 11.95 -2.36 2.45
CA VAL A 58 12.25 -1.04 1.93
C VAL A 58 11.16 -0.09 2.39
N THR A 59 11.56 0.99 3.03
CA THR A 59 10.64 2.05 3.44
C THR A 59 10.28 2.92 2.24
N VAL A 60 8.99 3.04 1.96
CA VAL A 60 8.43 3.84 0.88
C VAL A 60 7.39 4.78 1.47
N PHE A 61 7.56 6.07 1.22
CA PHE A 61 6.58 7.08 1.55
C PHE A 61 5.70 7.34 0.32
N VAL A 62 4.38 7.25 0.47
CA VAL A 62 3.44 7.34 -0.65
C VAL A 62 3.02 8.79 -0.90
N SER A 63 3.29 9.29 -2.09
CA SER A 63 2.81 10.58 -2.59
C SER A 63 1.65 10.42 -3.57
N GLU A 64 0.91 11.51 -3.85
CA GLU A 64 -0.26 11.50 -4.75
C GLU A 64 0.06 10.97 -6.15
N ASN A 65 1.26 11.26 -6.66
CA ASN A 65 1.71 10.78 -7.98
C ASN A 65 1.89 9.27 -8.05
N MET A 66 1.89 8.57 -6.91
CA MET A 66 2.05 7.12 -6.86
C MET A 66 0.71 6.37 -6.91
N VAL A 67 -0.43 7.07 -6.88
CA VAL A 67 -1.76 6.43 -6.96
C VAL A 67 -1.94 5.70 -8.29
N GLY A 68 -2.38 4.45 -8.23
CA GLY A 68 -2.57 3.60 -9.41
C GLY A 68 -1.35 2.74 -9.81
N HIS A 69 -0.22 2.87 -9.12
CA HIS A 69 0.96 2.03 -9.29
C HIS A 69 0.92 0.73 -8.46
#